data_AF-A0A540LD47-F1
#
_entry.id   AF-A0A540LD47-F1
#
_cell.length_a   1.000
_cell.length_b   1.000
_cell.length_c   1.000
_cell.angle_alpha   90.00
_cell.angle_beta   90.00
_cell.angle_gamma   90.00
#
_symmetry.space_group_name_H-M   'P 1'
#
loop_
_entity.id
_entity.type
_entity.pdbx_description
1 polymer ?
#
loop_
_entity_poly.entity_id
_entity_poly.type
_entity_poly.pdbx_seq_one_letter_code
_entity_poly.pdbx_strand_id
1 'polypeptide(L)'
;MDGQDSAAVEGDDDVVVDQVPTAAAAEEEESGRERLQKHRMEVAGQVWIPEIWGQEELLQDWIDCSAFDASLFPSGIMTARSALVEEGRRENAGRLRIENRC
;
A
#
# COMPACT_ATOMS: atom_id res chain seq x y z
N MET A 1 -23.48 42.86 63.34
CA MET A 1 -23.64 42.76 61.89
C MET A 1 -22.25 42.93 61.30
N ASP A 2 -21.96 42.08 60.31
CA ASP A 2 -20.75 42.05 59.48
C ASP A 2 -19.50 41.57 60.25
N GLY A 3 -19.04 40.32 60.17
CA GLY A 3 -19.13 39.35 59.09
C GLY A 3 -17.97 39.55 58.12
N GLN A 4 -16.76 39.11 58.49
CA GLN A 4 -15.63 39.01 57.56
C GLN A 4 -14.62 37.95 58.04
N ASP A 5 -15.03 36.73 57.71
CA ASP A 5 -14.28 35.56 57.26
C ASP A 5 -12.75 35.59 57.27
N SER A 6 -12.23 34.57 57.96
CA SER A 6 -10.92 33.96 57.73
C SER A 6 -10.84 33.38 56.32
N ALA A 7 -9.72 33.58 55.63
CA ALA A 7 -9.34 32.73 54.51
C ALA A 7 -7.82 32.54 54.49
N ALA A 8 -7.44 31.27 54.62
CA ALA A 8 -6.12 30.75 54.37
C ALA A 8 -5.68 31.11 52.94
N VAL A 9 -4.42 31.53 52.79
CA VAL A 9 -3.75 31.50 51.49
C VAL A 9 -2.84 30.29 51.55
N GLU A 10 -3.41 29.13 51.23
CA GLU A 10 -2.62 27.97 50.83
C GLU A 10 -2.07 28.22 49.43
N GLY A 11 -0.82 27.82 49.21
CA GLY A 11 -0.07 28.04 47.98
C GLY A 11 -0.71 27.28 46.82
N ASP A 12 -1.12 28.04 45.81
CA ASP A 12 -1.50 27.54 44.49
C ASP A 12 -0.20 27.30 43.71
N ASP A 13 0.30 26.06 43.78
CA ASP A 13 1.34 25.54 42.87
C ASP A 13 0.67 25.38 41.48
N ASP A 14 0.63 26.48 40.73
CA ASP A 14 0.17 26.53 39.34
C ASP A 14 1.15 25.71 38.49
N VAL A 15 0.86 24.42 38.34
CA VAL A 15 1.48 23.60 37.31
C VAL A 15 0.99 24.15 35.98
N VAL A 16 1.78 25.04 35.39
CA VAL A 16 1.69 25.40 33.97
C VAL A 16 1.86 24.11 33.18
N VAL A 17 0.74 23.46 32.92
CA VAL A 17 0.63 22.46 31.86
C VAL A 17 0.77 23.27 30.59
N ASP A 18 2.01 23.36 30.10
CA ASP A 18 2.35 23.90 28.80
C ASP A 18 1.47 23.16 27.77
N GLN A 19 0.36 23.80 27.41
CA GLN A 19 -0.51 23.31 26.37
C GLN A 19 0.27 23.51 25.07
N VAL A 20 1.05 22.49 24.72
CA VAL A 20 1.53 22.34 23.35
C VAL A 20 0.28 22.36 22.48
N PRO A 21 0.10 23.36 21.60
CA PRO A 21 -0.95 23.27 20.62
C PRO A 21 -0.49 22.16 19.69
N THR A 22 -1.01 20.96 19.90
CA THR A 22 -1.05 19.96 18.83
C THR A 22 -2.05 20.50 17.83
N ALA A 23 -1.57 21.45 17.02
CA ALA A 23 -1.90 21.48 15.63
C ALA A 23 -1.36 20.18 15.02
N ALA A 24 -1.97 19.05 15.41
CA ALA A 24 -2.36 18.06 14.44
C ALA A 24 -3.27 18.85 13.51
N ALA A 25 -2.62 19.52 12.55
CA ALA A 25 -3.23 19.86 11.30
C ALA A 25 -4.07 18.63 10.96
N ALA A 26 -5.39 18.80 11.03
CA ALA A 26 -6.29 17.97 10.28
C ALA A 26 -5.99 18.28 8.81
N GLU A 27 -4.79 17.92 8.35
CA GLU A 27 -4.65 17.36 7.03
C GLU A 27 -5.52 16.11 7.14
N GLU A 28 -6.79 16.25 6.74
CA GLU A 28 -7.55 15.10 6.26
C GLU A 28 -6.56 14.30 5.44
N GLU A 29 -6.18 13.13 5.96
CA GLU A 29 -5.15 12.29 5.39
C GLU A 29 -5.68 11.86 4.02
N GLU A 30 -5.43 12.68 2.99
CA GLU A 30 -6.01 12.53 1.67
C GLU A 30 -5.63 11.13 1.21
N SER A 31 -6.64 10.26 1.08
CA SER A 31 -6.40 8.87 0.78
C SER A 31 -5.64 8.77 -0.54
N GLY A 32 -4.83 7.72 -0.73
CA GLY A 32 -4.08 7.55 -1.99
C GLY A 32 -4.98 7.61 -3.24
N ARG A 33 -6.26 7.27 -3.08
CA ARG A 33 -7.29 7.41 -4.13
C ARG A 33 -7.65 8.87 -4.42
N GLU A 34 -7.90 9.67 -3.38
CA GLU A 34 -8.26 11.09 -3.51
C GLU A 34 -7.10 11.89 -4.12
N ARG A 35 -5.87 11.65 -3.64
CA ARG A 35 -4.64 12.23 -4.20
C ARG A 35 -4.50 11.94 -5.70
N LEU A 36 -4.72 10.69 -6.11
CA LEU A 36 -4.64 10.30 -7.52
C LEU A 36 -5.78 10.90 -8.36
N GLN A 37 -6.99 10.97 -7.81
CA GLN A 37 -8.14 11.55 -8.49
C GLN A 37 -7.95 13.04 -8.74
N LYS A 38 -7.51 13.78 -7.72
CA LYS A 38 -7.16 15.20 -7.82
C LYS A 38 -6.08 15.43 -8.87
N HIS A 39 -4.97 14.69 -8.77
CA HIS A 39 -3.87 14.82 -9.72
C HIS A 39 -4.30 14.56 -11.17
N ARG A 40 -5.09 13.50 -11.42
CA ARG A 40 -5.62 13.20 -12.76
C ARG A 40 -6.46 14.33 -13.33
N MET A 41 -7.29 14.98 -12.50
CA MET A 41 -8.09 16.12 -12.94
C MET A 41 -7.20 17.34 -13.24
N GLU A 42 -6.21 17.61 -12.40
CA GLU A 42 -5.31 18.76 -12.54
C GLU A 42 -4.46 18.68 -13.81
N VAL A 43 -3.92 17.50 -14.15
CA VAL A 43 -3.01 17.35 -15.29
C VAL A 43 -3.70 16.86 -16.57
N ALA A 44 -5.01 16.59 -16.53
CA ALA A 44 -5.77 16.12 -17.69
C ALA A 44 -5.62 17.10 -18.87
N GLY A 45 -5.09 16.60 -19.99
CA GLY A 45 -4.87 17.39 -21.20
C GLY A 45 -3.71 18.40 -21.12
N GLN A 46 -3.02 18.50 -19.99
CA GLN A 46 -1.84 19.36 -19.83
C GLN A 46 -0.51 18.61 -19.98
N VAL A 47 -0.54 17.28 -19.94
CA VAL A 47 0.65 16.45 -20.10
C VAL A 47 0.88 16.13 -21.57
N TRP A 48 2.10 16.41 -22.05
CA TRP A 48 2.57 15.97 -23.35
C TRP A 48 3.32 14.64 -23.20
N ILE A 49 3.03 13.68 -24.09
CA ILE A 49 3.81 12.45 -24.20
C ILE A 49 5.00 12.77 -25.12
N PRO A 50 6.25 12.60 -24.65
CA PRO A 50 7.42 12.81 -25.49
C PRO A 50 7.35 12.00 -26.80
N GLU A 51 7.86 12.57 -27.88
CA GLU A 51 7.92 11.91 -29.20
C GLU A 51 8.80 10.64 -29.16
N ILE A 52 9.78 10.65 -28.26
CA ILE A 52 10.81 9.63 -28.10
C ILE A 52 10.71 9.13 -26.67
N TRP A 53 10.59 7.82 -26.51
CA TRP A 53 10.49 7.12 -25.23
C TRP A 53 11.88 6.68 -24.73
N GLY A 54 12.88 6.66 -25.62
CA GLY A 54 14.31 6.51 -25.29
C GLY A 54 14.79 5.06 -25.20
N GLN A 55 13.95 4.09 -25.57
CA GLN A 55 14.27 2.66 -25.60
C GLN A 55 13.89 2.04 -26.96
N GLU A 56 13.87 2.85 -28.02
CA GLU A 56 13.45 2.49 -29.38
C GLU A 56 14.20 1.26 -29.91
N GLU A 57 15.46 1.11 -29.52
CA GLU A 57 16.33 0.00 -29.91
C GLU A 57 15.77 -1.36 -29.47
N LEU A 58 15.13 -1.42 -28.28
CA LEU A 58 14.55 -2.65 -27.74
C LEU A 58 13.31 -3.13 -28.53
N LEU A 59 12.64 -2.25 -29.30
CA LEU A 59 11.48 -2.66 -30.09
C LEU A 59 11.85 -3.69 -31.14
N GLN A 60 13.06 -3.62 -31.70
CA GLN A 60 13.53 -4.59 -32.68
C GLN A 60 13.70 -5.97 -32.05
N ASP A 61 14.24 -6.01 -30.83
CA ASP A 61 14.47 -7.23 -30.05
C ASP A 61 13.17 -7.86 -29.51
N TRP A 62 12.06 -7.11 -29.51
CA TRP A 62 10.76 -7.57 -29.00
C TRP A 62 9.80 -8.04 -30.09
N ILE A 63 10.18 -7.95 -31.38
CA ILE A 63 9.31 -8.34 -32.52
C ILE A 63 8.99 -9.83 -32.48
N ASP A 64 9.96 -10.65 -32.13
CA ASP A 64 9.85 -12.11 -32.23
C ASP A 64 9.54 -12.79 -30.89
N CYS A 65 9.25 -12.01 -29.84
CA CYS A 65 9.08 -12.47 -28.46
C CYS A 65 10.23 -13.31 -27.89
N SER A 66 11.32 -13.51 -28.65
CA SER A 66 12.39 -14.44 -28.30
C SER A 66 13.16 -13.96 -27.07
N ALA A 67 13.28 -12.65 -26.89
CA ALA A 67 13.88 -12.04 -25.70
C ALA A 67 13.13 -12.40 -24.40
N PHE A 68 11.79 -12.46 -24.45
CA PHE A 68 10.97 -12.87 -23.31
C PHE A 68 10.96 -14.39 -23.16
N ASP A 69 10.81 -15.08 -24.27
CA ASP A 69 10.71 -16.54 -24.30
C ASP A 69 12.01 -17.20 -23.86
N ALA A 70 13.19 -16.64 -24.15
CA ALA A 70 14.46 -17.13 -23.65
C ALA A 70 14.55 -17.15 -22.11
N SER A 71 13.74 -16.35 -21.41
CA SER A 71 13.64 -16.36 -19.94
C SER A 71 12.49 -17.22 -19.41
N LEU A 72 11.43 -17.44 -20.21
CA LEU A 72 10.25 -18.22 -19.84
C LEU A 72 10.34 -19.70 -20.22
N PHE A 73 11.09 -20.02 -21.28
CA PHE A 73 11.31 -21.36 -21.83
C PHE A 73 12.51 -22.14 -21.27
N PRO A 74 13.46 -21.59 -20.48
CA PRO A 74 14.30 -22.43 -19.64
C PRO A 74 13.38 -23.26 -18.74
N SER A 75 13.63 -24.56 -18.68
CA SER A 75 12.79 -25.53 -17.96
C SER A 75 12.50 -25.18 -16.50
N GLY A 76 13.29 -24.30 -15.88
CA GLY A 76 13.17 -23.89 -14.48
C GLY A 76 11.78 -23.39 -14.08
N ILE A 77 11.13 -22.53 -14.87
CA ILE A 77 9.79 -22.00 -14.51
C ILE A 77 8.74 -23.09 -14.63
N MET A 78 8.77 -23.89 -15.69
CA MET A 78 7.85 -25.01 -15.87
C MET A 78 8.03 -26.07 -14.78
N THR A 79 9.27 -26.40 -14.41
CA THR A 79 9.58 -27.31 -13.31
C THR A 79 9.11 -26.77 -11.97
N ALA A 80 9.32 -25.48 -11.68
CA ALA A 80 8.84 -24.85 -10.45
C ALA A 80 7.31 -24.89 -10.36
N ARG A 81 6.61 -24.61 -11.47
CA ARG A 81 5.15 -24.73 -11.55
C ARG A 81 4.69 -26.16 -11.27
N SER A 82 5.30 -27.15 -11.91
CA SER A 82 4.97 -28.57 -11.68
C SER A 82 5.21 -28.99 -10.22
N ALA A 83 6.30 -28.51 -9.60
CA ALA A 83 6.60 -28.80 -8.20
C ALA A 83 5.54 -28.20 -7.25
N LEU A 84 5.12 -26.94 -7.46
CA LEU A 84 4.07 -26.31 -6.66
C LEU A 84 2.71 -27.00 -6.82
N VAL A 85 2.36 -27.43 -8.04
CA VAL A 85 1.12 -28.18 -8.29
C VAL A 85 1.15 -29.53 -7.59
N GLU A 86 2.28 -30.26 -7.67
CA GLU A 86 2.42 -31.55 -7.01
C GLU A 86 2.43 -31.43 -5.48
N GLU A 87 3.06 -30.39 -4.93
CA GLU A 87 3.03 -30.10 -3.50
C GLU A 87 1.61 -29.78 -3.03
N GLY A 88 0.92 -28.85 -3.70
CA GLY A 88 -0.48 -28.54 -3.39
C GLY A 88 -1.41 -29.76 -3.52
N ARG A 89 -1.13 -30.68 -4.45
CA ARG A 89 -1.86 -31.94 -4.56
C ARG A 89 -1.57 -32.88 -3.39
N ARG A 90 -0.32 -32.99 -2.92
CA ARG A 90 0.07 -33.81 -1.75
C ARG A 90 -0.55 -33.29 -0.46
N GLU A 91 -0.51 -31.98 -0.25
CA GLU A 91 -1.15 -31.32 0.91
C GLU A 91 -2.68 -31.56 0.93
N ASN A 92 -3.33 -31.54 -0.24
CA ASN A 92 -4.76 -31.78 -0.36
C ASN A 92 -5.16 -33.27 -0.43
N ALA A 93 -4.24 -34.19 -0.77
CA ALA A 93 -4.50 -35.63 -0.84
C ALA A 93 -4.85 -36.26 0.52
N GLY A 94 -4.45 -35.63 1.62
CA GLY A 94 -4.83 -36.04 2.98
C GLY A 94 -6.14 -35.44 3.50
N ARG A 95 -6.74 -34.45 2.81
CA ARG A 95 -7.72 -33.54 3.42
C ARG A 95 -9.13 -33.62 2.85
N LEU A 96 -9.35 -34.32 1.74
CA LEU A 96 -10.69 -34.48 1.14
C LEU A 96 -10.98 -35.95 0.81
N ARG A 97 -11.29 -36.76 1.83
CA ARG A 97 -12.06 -37.98 1.63
C ARG A 97 -13.54 -37.60 1.61
N ILE A 98 -14.10 -37.44 0.41
CA ILE A 98 -15.55 -37.38 0.24
C ILE A 98 -16.06 -38.82 0.37
N GLU A 99 -16.49 -39.19 1.58
CA GLU A 99 -17.15 -40.47 1.82
C GLU A 99 -18.63 -40.33 1.43
N ASN A 100 -19.03 -41.03 0.37
CA ASN A 100 -20.44 -41.18 0.03
C ASN A 100 -21.03 -42.23 0.98
N ARG A 101 -21.80 -41.82 1.99
CA ARG A 101 -22.58 -42.75 2.82
C ARG A 101 -23.92 -43.01 2.15
N CYS A 102 -24.16 -44.27 1.81
CA CYS A 102 -25.45 -44.82 1.39
C CYS A 102 -26.44 -44.89 2.57
#